data_AF-A0A923QDS7-F1
#
_entry.id   AF-A0A923QDS7-F1
#
_cell.length_a   1.000
_cell.length_b   1.000
_cell.length_c   1.000
_cell.angle_alpha   90.00
_cell.angle_beta   90.00
_cell.angle_gamma   90.00
#
_symmetry.space_group_name_H-M   'P 1'
#
loop_
_entity.id
_entity.type
_entity.pdbx_description
1 polymer ?
#
loop_
_entity_poly.entity_id
_entity_poly.type
_entity_poly.pdbx_seq_one_letter_code
_entity_poly.pdbx_strand_id
1 'polypeptide(L)'
;MESDTAQRVHDLVMATAHNSPQTTASGLSANRDAELLLDIDLSILGSPAERFEQYDQDVRKEHVAATGARYEAARAQVLQGFLDRPKIFQGEPSAALLEAQARINPNAALSRLAQ
;
A
#
# COMPACT_ATOMS: atom_id res chain seq x y z
N MET A 1 19.47 6.83 -25.17
CA MET A 1 19.78 5.93 -24.01
C MET A 1 19.20 6.46 -22.72
N GLU A 2 19.37 7.74 -22.33
CA GLU A 2 18.70 8.33 -21.14
C GLU A 2 17.16 8.21 -21.17
N SER A 3 16.56 8.30 -22.37
CA SER A 3 15.10 8.24 -22.56
C SER A 3 14.46 6.91 -22.15
N ASP A 4 15.19 5.80 -22.15
CA ASP A 4 14.63 4.47 -21.88
C ASP A 4 14.59 4.17 -20.37
N THR A 5 15.66 4.55 -19.65
CA THR A 5 15.71 4.50 -18.19
C THR A 5 14.69 5.44 -17.55
N ALA A 6 14.57 6.67 -18.05
CA ALA A 6 13.61 7.64 -17.53
C ALA A 6 12.17 7.15 -17.69
N GLN A 7 11.83 6.56 -18.84
CA GLN A 7 10.51 5.98 -19.07
C GLN A 7 10.24 4.81 -18.11
N ARG A 8 11.20 3.91 -17.93
CA ARG A 8 11.05 2.79 -16.99
C ARG A 8 10.85 3.26 -15.54
N VAL A 9 11.59 4.27 -15.09
CA VAL A 9 11.40 4.84 -13.73
C VAL A 9 10.03 5.50 -13.60
N HIS A 10 9.61 6.25 -14.62
CA HIS A 10 8.27 6.82 -14.67
C HIS A 10 7.19 5.74 -14.54
N ASP A 11 7.30 4.65 -15.30
CA ASP A 11 6.30 3.57 -15.27
C ASP A 11 6.25 2.87 -13.91
N LEU A 12 7.40 2.71 -13.25
CA LEU A 12 7.49 2.20 -11.89
C LEU A 12 6.85 3.15 -10.85
N VAL A 13 7.08 4.46 -10.95
CA VAL A 13 6.39 5.45 -10.10
C VAL A 13 4.88 5.41 -10.34
N MET A 14 4.44 5.32 -11.59
CA MET A 14 3.02 5.28 -11.91
C MET A 14 2.33 3.98 -11.49
N ALA A 15 3.10 2.88 -11.32
CA ALA A 15 2.58 1.63 -10.78
C ALA A 15 2.10 1.77 -9.33
N THR A 16 2.67 2.68 -8.52
CA THR A 16 2.25 2.91 -7.13
C THR A 16 1.03 3.84 -7.00
N ALA A 17 0.54 4.40 -8.12
CA ALA A 17 -0.67 5.21 -8.11
C ALA A 17 -1.89 4.35 -7.76
N HIS A 18 -2.60 4.72 -6.68
CA HIS A 18 -3.61 3.90 -6.01
C HIS A 18 -4.87 3.55 -6.83
N ASN A 19 -5.01 4.10 -8.05
CA ASN A 19 -6.12 3.86 -8.99
C ASN A 19 -5.65 3.33 -10.36
N SER A 20 -4.36 3.05 -10.56
CA SER A 20 -3.90 2.54 -11.84
C SER A 20 -4.29 1.07 -11.98
N PRO A 21 -5.06 0.68 -13.03
CA PRO A 21 -5.13 -0.73 -13.40
C PRO A 21 -3.70 -1.19 -13.63
N GLN A 22 -3.28 -2.28 -12.97
CA GLN A 22 -1.93 -2.85 -13.01
C GLN A 22 -1.25 -2.52 -14.34
N THR A 23 -0.46 -1.45 -14.36
CA THR A 23 0.13 -0.94 -15.59
C THR A 23 1.20 -1.95 -15.93
N THR A 24 0.90 -2.80 -16.91
CA THR A 24 1.82 -3.79 -17.43
C THR A 24 2.97 -3.03 -18.10
N ALA A 25 4.00 -2.71 -17.32
CA ALA A 25 5.25 -2.23 -17.87
C ALA A 25 5.72 -3.28 -18.90
N SER A 26 6.03 -2.82 -20.12
CA SER A 26 6.23 -3.70 -21.27
C SER A 26 7.48 -4.57 -21.09
N GLY A 27 7.31 -5.81 -20.60
CA GLY A 27 8.37 -6.81 -20.44
C GLY A 27 8.36 -7.53 -19.07
N LEU A 28 8.73 -8.82 -19.06
CA LEU A 28 8.74 -9.67 -17.84
C LEU A 28 9.60 -9.10 -16.69
N SER A 29 10.74 -8.46 -17.00
CA SER A 29 11.58 -7.83 -15.97
C SER A 29 10.93 -6.57 -15.38
N ALA A 30 10.26 -5.77 -16.23
CA ALA A 30 9.57 -4.58 -15.78
C ALA A 30 8.35 -4.93 -14.91
N ASN A 31 7.72 -6.09 -15.17
CA ASN A 31 6.64 -6.62 -14.33
C ASN A 31 7.14 -7.06 -12.94
N ARG A 32 8.29 -7.75 -12.84
CA ARG A 32 8.88 -8.12 -11.54
C ARG A 32 9.36 -6.92 -10.73
N ASP A 33 9.96 -5.93 -11.39
CA ASP A 33 10.37 -4.68 -10.72
C ASP A 33 9.15 -3.93 -10.17
N ALA A 34 8.03 -3.91 -10.91
CA ALA A 34 6.78 -3.29 -10.47
C ALA A 34 6.15 -4.06 -9.29
N GLU A 35 6.10 -5.40 -9.35
CA GLU A 35 5.64 -6.24 -8.23
C GLU A 35 6.46 -5.99 -6.96
N LEU A 36 7.79 -5.97 -7.08
CA LEU A 36 8.67 -5.70 -5.95
C LEU A 36 8.48 -4.28 -5.41
N LEU A 37 8.33 -3.29 -6.28
CA LEU A 37 8.12 -1.91 -5.86
C LEU A 37 6.79 -1.73 -5.11
N LEU A 38 5.73 -2.38 -5.59
CA LEU A 38 4.43 -2.40 -4.90
C LEU A 38 4.54 -3.10 -3.53
N ASP A 39 5.26 -4.21 -3.44
CA ASP A 39 5.49 -4.89 -2.16
C ASP A 39 6.25 -4.00 -1.16
N ILE A 40 7.22 -3.23 -1.65
CA ILE A 40 7.99 -2.28 -0.83
C ILE A 40 7.07 -1.14 -0.34
N ASP A 41 6.27 -0.57 -1.23
CA ASP A 41 5.32 0.51 -0.90
C ASP A 41 4.31 0.06 0.17
N LEU A 42 3.81 -1.17 0.03
CA LEU A 42 2.84 -1.76 0.96
C LEU A 42 3.48 -2.37 2.22
N SER A 43 4.81 -2.39 2.33
CA SER A 43 5.52 -3.04 3.44
C SER A 43 5.15 -2.48 4.82
N ILE A 44 4.68 -1.22 4.90
CA ILE A 44 4.20 -0.61 6.13
C ILE A 44 3.00 -1.37 6.73
N LEU A 45 2.15 -1.98 5.90
CA LEU A 45 1.02 -2.79 6.34
C LEU A 45 1.50 -4.01 7.12
N GLY A 46 2.60 -4.64 6.69
CA GLY A 46 3.19 -5.81 7.35
C GLY A 46 4.21 -5.51 8.44
N SER A 47 4.42 -4.24 8.78
CA SER A 47 5.38 -3.84 9.82
C SER A 47 4.90 -4.23 11.24
N PRO A 48 5.78 -4.23 12.26
CA PRO A 48 5.37 -4.42 13.64
C PRO A 48 4.23 -3.46 14.04
N ALA A 49 3.28 -3.92 14.86
CA ALA A 49 2.04 -3.19 15.16
C ALA A 49 2.29 -1.75 15.64
N GLU A 50 3.28 -1.54 16.51
CA GLU A 50 3.65 -0.21 17.03
C GLU A 50 4.10 0.75 15.91
N ARG A 51 4.84 0.25 14.91
CA ARG A 51 5.27 1.04 13.77
C ARG A 51 4.10 1.39 12.85
N PHE A 52 3.20 0.44 12.60
CA PHE A 52 2.01 0.71 11.82
C PHE A 52 1.07 1.70 12.52
N GLU A 53 0.90 1.60 13.83
CA GLU A 53 0.08 2.52 14.60
C GLU A 53 0.64 3.95 14.57
N GLN A 54 1.96 4.10 14.73
CA GLN A 54 2.60 5.40 14.58
C GLN A 54 2.37 5.99 13.18
N TYR A 55 2.54 5.17 12.13
CA TYR A 55 2.26 5.57 10.75
C TYR A 55 0.79 6.02 10.58
N ASP A 56 -0.17 5.26 11.13
CA ASP A 56 -1.60 5.57 11.02
C ASP A 56 -1.96 6.90 11.73
N GLN A 57 -1.33 7.17 12.88
CA GLN A 57 -1.44 8.46 13.57
C GLN A 57 -0.83 9.62 12.78
N ASP A 58 0.28 9.39 12.09
CA ASP A 58 0.93 10.42 11.27
C ASP A 58 0.09 10.74 10.02
N VAL A 59 -0.51 9.73 9.37
CA VAL A 59 -1.51 9.93 8.30
C VAL A 59 -2.69 10.78 8.80
N ARG A 60 -3.17 10.57 10.02
CA ARG A 60 -4.24 11.40 10.60
C ARG A 60 -3.84 12.87 10.72
N LYS A 61 -2.58 13.16 11.07
CA LYS A 61 -2.04 14.52 11.18
C LYS A 61 -1.92 15.21 9.82
N GLU A 62 -1.52 14.48 8.78
CA GLU A 62 -1.46 15.01 7.41
C GLU A 62 -2.85 15.44 6.89
N HIS A 63 -3.90 14.73 7.29
CA HIS A 63 -5.27 15.03 6.93
C HIS A 63 -6.04 15.84 8.00
N VAL A 64 -5.36 16.69 8.77
CA VAL A 64 -5.99 17.52 9.82
C VAL A 64 -7.15 18.39 9.31
N ALA A 65 -7.10 18.83 8.05
CA ALA A 65 -8.14 19.64 7.43
C ALA A 65 -9.45 18.88 7.13
N ALA A 66 -9.44 17.53 7.14
CA ALA A 66 -10.65 16.74 7.00
C ALA A 66 -11.40 16.66 8.33
N THR A 67 -12.74 16.75 8.27
CA THR A 67 -13.60 16.44 9.43
C THR A 67 -13.40 14.98 9.85
N GLY A 68 -13.59 14.68 11.14
CA GLY A 68 -13.39 13.33 11.70
C GLY A 68 -14.11 12.25 10.89
N ALA A 69 -15.43 12.37 10.74
CA ALA A 69 -16.24 11.42 9.99
C ALA A 69 -15.82 11.27 8.51
N ARG A 70 -15.40 12.35 7.84
CA ARG A 70 -14.93 12.26 6.44
C ARG A 70 -13.60 11.55 6.34
N TYR A 71 -12.70 11.82 7.28
CA TYR A 71 -11.41 11.14 7.37
C TYR A 71 -11.60 9.65 7.68
N GLU A 72 -12.38 9.33 8.71
CA GLU A 72 -12.67 7.95 9.15
C GLU A 72 -13.25 7.12 8.02
N ALA A 73 -14.27 7.64 7.31
CA ALA A 73 -14.87 6.95 6.17
C ALA A 73 -13.86 6.70 5.04
N ALA A 74 -13.06 7.70 4.66
CA ALA A 74 -12.04 7.57 3.62
C ALA A 74 -10.92 6.61 4.04
N ARG A 75 -10.46 6.69 5.29
CA ARG A 75 -9.40 5.82 5.82
C ARG A 75 -9.89 4.37 5.89
N ALA A 76 -11.12 4.15 6.36
CA ALA A 76 -11.73 2.83 6.39
C ALA A 76 -11.83 2.22 4.98
N GLN A 77 -12.23 3.01 3.98
CA GLN A 77 -12.29 2.56 2.60
C GLN A 77 -10.92 2.13 2.06
N VAL A 78 -9.86 2.88 2.34
CA VAL A 78 -8.48 2.53 1.94
C VAL A 78 -8.02 1.23 2.59
N LEU A 79 -8.20 1.12 3.91
CA LEU A 79 -7.79 -0.07 4.65
C LEU A 79 -8.57 -1.32 4.22
N GLN A 80 -9.88 -1.19 4.01
CA GLN A 80 -10.72 -2.28 3.51
C GLN A 80 -10.30 -2.70 2.09
N GLY A 81 -9.95 -1.74 1.22
CA GLY A 81 -9.47 -2.03 -0.13
C GLY A 81 -8.18 -2.87 -0.16
N PHE A 82 -7.33 -2.80 0.86
CA PHE A 82 -6.20 -3.73 1.01
C PHE A 82 -6.65 -5.11 1.50
N LEU A 83 -7.58 -5.16 2.45
CA LEU A 83 -8.11 -6.41 3.01
C LEU A 83 -8.95 -7.21 1.99
N ASP A 84 -9.57 -6.54 1.03
CA ASP A 84 -10.37 -7.20 -0.02
C ASP A 84 -9.50 -7.93 -1.07
N ARG A 85 -8.19 -7.67 -1.10
CA ARG A 85 -7.27 -8.35 -2.01
C ARG A 85 -7.08 -9.80 -1.55
N PRO A 86 -7.09 -10.80 -2.45
CA PRO A 86 -6.74 -12.19 -2.09
C PRO A 86 -5.32 -12.30 -1.53
N LYS A 87 -4.39 -11.48 -2.03
CA LYS A 87 -3.00 -11.37 -1.60
C LYS A 87 -2.59 -9.90 -1.60
N ILE A 88 -2.04 -9.39 -0.50
CA ILE A 88 -1.58 -8.00 -0.40
C ILE A 88 -0.22 -7.86 -1.09
N PHE A 89 0.69 -8.80 -0.85
CA PHE A 89 2.03 -8.82 -1.45
C PHE A 89 2.11 -9.78 -2.63
N GLN A 90 2.63 -9.35 -3.78
CA GLN A 90 2.74 -10.19 -4.96
C GLN A 90 3.90 -11.18 -4.87
N GLY A 91 5.06 -10.72 -4.40
CA GLY A 91 6.26 -11.53 -4.26
C GLY A 91 6.15 -12.55 -3.13
N GLU A 92 6.53 -13.81 -3.42
CA GLU A 92 6.55 -14.88 -2.41
C GLU A 92 7.37 -14.55 -1.15
N PRO A 93 8.58 -13.96 -1.25
CA PRO A 93 9.35 -13.60 -0.06
C PRO A 93 8.63 -12.56 0.82
N SER A 94 8.05 -11.52 0.21
CA SER A 94 7.30 -10.48 0.90
C SER A 94 6.06 -11.06 1.57
N ALA A 95 5.29 -11.89 0.85
CA ALA A 95 4.08 -12.51 1.37
C ALA A 95 4.36 -13.42 2.57
N ALA A 96 5.42 -14.24 2.49
CA ALA A 96 5.83 -15.11 3.59
C ALA A 96 6.22 -14.33 4.86
N LEU A 97 6.80 -13.14 4.69
CA LEU A 97 7.29 -12.31 5.79
C LEU A 97 6.22 -11.37 6.36
N LEU A 98 5.33 -10.83 5.53
CA LEU A 98 4.54 -9.64 5.84
C LEU A 98 3.02 -9.84 5.77
N GLU A 99 2.53 -10.82 5.01
CA GLU A 99 1.08 -10.94 4.70
C GLU A 99 0.25 -11.11 5.98
N ALA A 100 0.68 -11.97 6.91
CA ALA A 100 -0.04 -12.20 8.16
C ALA A 100 -0.23 -10.90 8.97
N GLN A 101 0.85 -10.14 9.13
CA GLN A 101 0.80 -8.87 9.86
C GLN A 101 0.02 -7.80 9.09
N ALA A 102 0.10 -7.79 7.75
CA ALA A 102 -0.67 -6.91 6.88
C ALA A 102 -2.17 -7.18 6.85
N ARG A 103 -2.63 -8.32 7.37
CA ARG A 103 -4.05 -8.56 7.68
C ARG A 103 -4.42 -8.06 9.07
N ILE A 104 -3.53 -8.22 10.06
CA ILE A 104 -3.79 -7.81 11.45
C ILE A 104 -3.87 -6.29 11.58
N ASN A 105 -2.89 -5.59 11.03
CA ASN A 105 -2.73 -4.15 11.21
C ASN A 105 -3.92 -3.32 10.69
N PRO A 106 -4.38 -3.48 9.42
CA PRO A 106 -5.56 -2.78 8.93
C PRO A 106 -6.84 -3.13 9.69
N ASN A 107 -7.04 -4.40 10.08
CA ASN A 107 -8.21 -4.80 10.88
C ASN A 107 -8.22 -4.11 12.26
N ALA A 108 -7.06 -4.01 12.92
CA ALA A 108 -6.92 -3.29 14.18
C ALA A 108 -7.23 -1.79 14.02
N ALA A 109 -6.76 -1.16 12.93
CA ALA A 109 -7.10 0.23 12.63
C ALA A 109 -8.60 0.43 12.35
N LEU A 110 -9.22 -0.44 11.55
CA LEU A 110 -10.66 -0.40 11.31
C LEU A 110 -11.48 -0.52 12.61
N SER A 111 -11.03 -1.40 13.51
CA SER A 111 -11.69 -1.58 14.82
C SER A 111 -11.59 -0.33 15.70
N ARG A 112 -10.53 0.46 15.58
CA ARG A 112 -10.39 1.75 16.27
C ARG A 112 -11.23 2.86 15.66
N LEU A 113 -11.44 2.85 14.34
CA LEU A 113 -12.28 3.84 13.64
C LEU A 113 -13.78 3.62 13.89
N ALA A 114 -14.18 2.40 14.31
CA ALA A 114 -15.57 2.05 14.60
C ALA A 114 -16.00 2.33 16.06
N GLN A 115 -15.08 2.82 16.90
CA GLN A 115 -15.32 3.17 18.31
C GLN A 115 -15.62 4.66 18.45
#